data_AF-A0A351LF89-F1
#
_entry.id   AF-A0A351LF89-F1
#
_cell.length_a   1.000
_cell.length_b   1.000
_cell.length_c   1.000
_cell.angle_alpha   90.00
_cell.angle_beta   90.00
_cell.angle_gamma   90.00
#
_symmetry.space_group_name_H-M   'P 1'
#
loop_
_entity.id
_entity.type
_entity.pdbx_description
1 polymer ?
#
loop_
_entity_poly.entity_id
_entity_poly.type
_entity_poly.pdbx_seq_one_letter_code
_entity_poly.pdbx_strand_id
1 'polypeptide(L)'
;MSNTDQQAIRAKLEQGINKNARHIFRNKPGHLSDDTPENRQLFVETVIEPNNYLGTDKYNTQWYAKTLTTGEQIWVQVRNGEIRNGGKNPLPKTWHPDTGLSSSTQPNYQNNS
;
A
#
# COMPACT_ATOMS: atom_id res chain seq x y z
N MET A 1 -3.40 -22.42 2.69
CA MET A 1 -4.55 -21.75 2.04
C MET A 1 -4.85 -22.50 0.75
N SER A 2 -6.13 -22.71 0.41
CA SER A 2 -6.49 -23.34 -0.86
C SER A 2 -6.36 -22.37 -2.04
N ASN A 3 -6.30 -22.88 -3.27
CA ASN A 3 -6.30 -22.05 -4.48
C ASN A 3 -7.56 -21.17 -4.58
N THR A 4 -8.71 -21.68 -4.12
CA THR A 4 -9.99 -20.97 -4.09
C THR A 4 -9.97 -19.80 -3.11
N ASP A 5 -9.37 -19.97 -1.93
CA ASP A 5 -9.24 -18.90 -0.94
C ASP A 5 -8.37 -17.76 -1.48
N GLN A 6 -7.28 -18.10 -2.17
CA GLN A 6 -6.40 -17.11 -2.78
C GLN A 6 -7.09 -16.32 -3.89
N GLN A 7 -7.89 -16.98 -4.74
CA GLN A 7 -8.67 -16.29 -5.77
C GLN A 7 -9.71 -15.34 -5.16
N ALA A 8 -10.41 -15.77 -4.11
CA ALA A 8 -11.40 -14.92 -3.43
C ALA A 8 -10.75 -13.68 -2.79
N ILE A 9 -9.57 -13.83 -2.17
CA ILE A 9 -8.80 -12.71 -1.61
C ILE A 9 -8.40 -11.74 -2.73
N ARG A 10 -7.80 -12.24 -3.82
CA ARG A 10 -7.38 -11.41 -4.96
C ARG A 10 -8.56 -10.63 -5.56
N ALA A 11 -9.69 -11.30 -5.79
CA ALA A 11 -10.89 -10.66 -6.31
C ALA A 11 -11.39 -9.52 -5.41
N LYS A 12 -11.34 -9.70 -4.08
CA LYS A 12 -11.75 -8.65 -3.13
C LYS A 12 -10.78 -7.46 -3.13
N LEU A 13 -9.47 -7.72 -3.23
CA LEU A 13 -8.46 -6.67 -3.35
C LEU A 13 -8.65 -5.86 -4.63
N GLU A 14 -8.83 -6.52 -5.77
CA GLU A 14 -9.10 -5.90 -7.07
C GLU A 14 -10.42 -5.13 -7.10
N GLN A 15 -11.47 -5.65 -6.46
CA GLN A 15 -12.72 -4.92 -6.27
C GLN A 15 -12.49 -3.58 -5.56
N GLY A 16 -11.61 -3.56 -4.55
CA GLY A 16 -11.17 -2.34 -3.89
C GLY A 16 -10.48 -1.37 -4.85
N ILE A 17 -9.54 -1.86 -5.66
CA ILE A 17 -8.85 -1.05 -6.68
C ILE A 17 -9.87 -0.42 -7.64
N ASN A 18 -10.81 -1.21 -8.17
CA ASN A 18 -11.84 -0.73 -9.10
C ASN A 18 -12.67 0.41 -8.49
N LYS A 19 -13.06 0.30 -7.22
CA LYS A 19 -13.82 1.34 -6.52
C LYS A 19 -13.02 2.64 -6.33
N ASN A 20 -11.70 2.57 -6.24
CA ASN A 20 -10.83 3.67 -5.84
C ASN A 20 -9.83 4.09 -6.94
N ALA A 21 -9.98 3.62 -8.18
CA ALA A 21 -9.00 3.78 -9.25
C ALA A 21 -8.56 5.24 -9.46
N ARG A 22 -9.51 6.19 -9.52
CA ARG A 22 -9.22 7.63 -9.64
C ARG A 22 -8.39 8.22 -8.48
N HIS A 23 -8.44 7.60 -7.30
CA HIS A 23 -7.70 8.05 -6.13
C HIS A 23 -6.32 7.40 -6.04
N ILE A 24 -6.23 6.13 -6.46
CA ILE A 24 -5.01 5.32 -6.48
C ILE A 24 -4.09 5.78 -7.61
N PHE A 25 -4.60 5.78 -8.84
CA PHE A 25 -3.85 6.07 -10.06
C PHE A 25 -4.04 7.53 -10.45
N ARG A 26 -3.07 8.36 -10.05
CA ARG A 26 -3.07 9.78 -10.36
C ARG A 26 -1.66 10.31 -10.40
N ASN A 27 -1.44 11.31 -11.24
CA ASN A 27 -0.16 11.99 -11.36
C ASN A 27 0.09 12.89 -10.12
N LYS A 28 0.47 12.28 -8.99
CA LYS A 28 0.80 12.94 -7.73
C LYS A 28 1.99 12.22 -7.08
N PRO A 29 2.92 12.94 -6.42
CA PRO A 29 4.01 12.32 -5.66
C PRO A 29 3.51 11.23 -4.70
N GLY A 30 4.20 10.08 -4.71
CA GLY A 30 3.85 8.93 -3.90
C GLY A 30 2.78 8.01 -4.51
N HIS A 31 2.20 8.35 -5.66
CA HIS A 31 1.24 7.53 -6.41
C HIS A 31 1.85 7.01 -7.73
N LEU A 32 1.25 5.96 -8.30
CA LEU A 32 1.47 5.58 -9.69
C LEU A 32 0.52 6.41 -10.56
N SER A 33 0.99 6.91 -11.71
CA SER A 33 0.21 7.79 -12.60
C SER A 33 -0.88 7.03 -13.36
N ASP A 34 -0.56 5.81 -13.80
CA ASP A 34 -1.35 5.10 -14.79
C ASP A 34 -2.01 3.85 -14.20
N ASP A 35 -3.28 3.67 -14.56
CA ASP A 35 -4.06 2.49 -14.21
C ASP A 35 -3.81 1.37 -15.24
N THR A 36 -2.77 0.56 -14.99
CA THR A 36 -2.41 -0.58 -15.85
C THR A 36 -2.56 -1.92 -15.12
N PRO A 37 -2.80 -3.03 -15.82
CA PRO A 37 -2.86 -4.37 -15.20
C PRO A 37 -1.62 -4.69 -14.36
N GLU A 38 -0.43 -4.29 -14.81
CA GLU A 38 0.84 -4.52 -14.11
C GLU A 38 0.89 -3.75 -12.78
N ASN A 39 0.45 -2.48 -12.77
CA ASN A 39 0.40 -1.67 -11.56
C ASN A 39 -0.63 -2.19 -10.56
N ARG A 40 -1.79 -2.66 -11.06
CA ARG A 40 -2.80 -3.31 -10.22
C ARG A 40 -2.26 -4.60 -9.60
N GLN A 41 -1.65 -5.46 -10.41
CA GLN A 41 -1.04 -6.70 -9.95
C GLN A 41 0.04 -6.42 -8.91
N LEU A 42 0.88 -5.40 -9.10
CA LEU A 42 1.90 -5.01 -8.14
C LEU A 42 1.33 -4.71 -6.75
N PHE A 43 0.18 -4.03 -6.66
CA PHE A 43 -0.48 -3.81 -5.37
C PHE A 43 -1.06 -5.08 -4.76
N VAL A 44 -1.68 -5.94 -5.57
CA VAL A 44 -2.21 -7.23 -5.09
C VAL A 44 -1.07 -8.11 -4.55
N GLU A 45 0.02 -8.27 -5.31
CA GLU A 45 1.21 -9.04 -4.91
C GLU A 45 1.86 -8.46 -3.65
N THR A 46 1.86 -7.14 -3.50
CA THR A 46 2.37 -6.48 -2.29
C THR A 46 1.54 -6.85 -1.06
N VAL A 47 0.22 -6.99 -1.18
CA VAL A 47 -0.66 -7.33 -0.05
C VAL A 47 -0.64 -8.82 0.31
N ILE A 48 -0.58 -9.71 -0.68
CA ILE A 48 -0.65 -11.16 -0.42
C ILE A 48 0.64 -11.74 0.15
N GLU A 49 1.78 -11.07 -0.05
CA GLU A 49 3.07 -11.46 0.52
C GLU A 49 3.11 -11.06 2.01
N PRO A 50 3.09 -12.02 2.96
CA PRO A 50 2.94 -11.73 4.38
C PRO A 50 4.08 -10.86 4.95
N ASN A 51 5.29 -11.00 4.39
CA ASN A 51 6.46 -10.24 4.84
C ASN A 51 6.35 -8.72 4.57
N ASN A 52 5.41 -8.30 3.72
CA ASN A 52 5.19 -6.90 3.43
C ASN A 52 4.25 -6.22 4.44
N TYR A 53 3.59 -6.97 5.33
CA TYR A 53 2.67 -6.39 6.32
C TYR A 53 3.43 -5.60 7.38
N LEU A 54 3.07 -4.33 7.55
CA LEU A 54 3.72 -3.42 8.52
C LEU A 54 2.93 -3.30 9.82
N GLY A 55 1.60 -3.35 9.73
CA GLY A 55 0.72 -3.13 10.88
C GLY A 55 -0.64 -2.58 10.51
N THR A 56 -1.47 -2.40 11.52
CA THR A 56 -2.77 -1.75 11.42
C THR A 56 -2.71 -0.44 12.18
N ASP A 57 -3.19 0.65 11.57
CA ASP A 57 -3.20 1.96 12.21
C ASP A 57 -4.43 2.17 13.13
N LYS A 58 -4.46 3.28 13.86
CA LYS A 58 -5.58 3.64 14.76
C LYS A 58 -6.94 3.76 14.08
N TYR A 59 -6.99 3.84 12.75
CA TYR A 59 -8.23 3.89 11.96
C TYR A 59 -8.66 2.52 11.42
N ASN A 60 -7.98 1.45 11.86
CA ASN A 60 -8.14 0.08 11.36
C ASN A 60 -7.80 -0.08 9.87
N THR A 61 -6.84 0.72 9.38
CA THR A 61 -6.26 0.52 8.05
C THR A 61 -5.05 -0.38 8.19
N GLN A 62 -5.04 -1.48 7.44
CA GLN A 62 -3.88 -2.35 7.30
C GLN A 62 -2.92 -1.77 6.27
N TRP A 63 -1.63 -1.80 6.60
CA TRP A 63 -0.59 -1.24 5.74
C TRP A 63 0.41 -2.31 5.33
N TYR A 64 0.74 -2.27 4.04
CA TYR A 64 1.71 -3.16 3.42
C TYR A 64 2.72 -2.32 2.67
N ALA A 65 3.99 -2.74 2.67
CA ALA A 65 5.00 -2.14 1.82
C ALA A 65 6.08 -3.13 1.40
N LYS A 66 6.62 -2.87 0.21
CA LYS A 66 7.76 -3.60 -0.35
C LYS A 66 8.76 -2.60 -0.89
N THR A 67 10.02 -2.72 -0.48
CA THR A 67 11.12 -1.98 -1.11
C THR A 67 11.63 -2.78 -2.31
N LEU A 68 11.70 -2.14 -3.47
CA LEU A 68 12.23 -2.69 -4.70
C LEU A 68 13.77 -2.66 -4.67
N THR A 69 14.40 -3.46 -5.53
CA THR A 69 15.87 -3.46 -5.68
C THR A 69 16.44 -2.12 -6.15
N THR A 70 15.60 -1.29 -6.77
CA THR A 70 15.90 0.09 -7.18
C THR A 70 15.87 1.08 -6.01
N GLY A 71 15.46 0.67 -4.81
CA GLY A 71 15.33 1.51 -3.63
C GLY A 71 13.96 2.18 -3.46
N GLU A 72 13.11 2.12 -4.48
CA GLU A 72 11.73 2.64 -4.41
C GLU A 72 10.85 1.77 -3.52
N GLN A 73 9.83 2.35 -2.88
CA GLN A 73 8.91 1.62 -2.00
C GLN A 73 7.49 1.60 -2.59
N ILE A 74 6.97 0.41 -2.83
CA ILE A 74 5.53 0.20 -3.05
C ILE A 74 4.83 0.18 -1.71
N TRP A 75 3.70 0.86 -1.60
CA TRP A 75 2.88 0.87 -0.39
C TRP A 75 1.40 0.68 -0.74
N VAL A 76 0.66 0.01 0.14
CA VAL A 76 -0.76 -0.29 -0.06
C VAL A 76 -1.53 -0.15 1.26
N GLN A 77 -2.70 0.46 1.19
CA GLN A 77 -3.68 0.52 2.27
C GLN A 77 -4.83 -0.46 2.00
N VAL A 78 -5.10 -1.34 2.97
CA VAL A 78 -6.21 -2.28 2.92
C VAL A 78 -7.17 -2.01 4.07
N ARG A 79 -8.47 -2.03 3.78
CA ARG A 79 -9.52 -1.96 4.82
C ARG A 79 -10.68 -2.85 4.42
N ASN A 80 -11.14 -3.67 5.36
CA ASN A 80 -12.18 -4.70 5.13
C ASN A 80 -11.82 -5.68 4.00
N GLY A 81 -10.52 -5.96 3.79
CA GLY A 81 -10.02 -6.82 2.72
C GLY A 81 -10.06 -6.21 1.31
N GLU A 82 -10.30 -4.90 1.20
CA GLU A 82 -10.28 -4.16 -0.07
C GLU A 82 -9.10 -3.19 -0.09
N ILE A 83 -8.38 -3.11 -1.21
CA ILE A 83 -7.37 -2.05 -1.42
C ILE A 83 -8.11 -0.72 -1.56
N ARG A 84 -7.74 0.26 -0.74
CA ARG A 84 -8.34 1.61 -0.73
C ARG A 84 -7.42 2.66 -1.34
N ASN A 85 -6.12 2.43 -1.22
CA ASN A 85 -5.10 3.35 -1.69
C ASN A 85 -3.78 2.61 -1.90
N GLY A 86 -2.87 3.21 -2.66
CA GLY A 86 -1.54 2.70 -2.85
C GLY A 86 -0.71 3.59 -3.76
N GLY A 87 0.56 3.27 -3.86
CA GLY A 87 1.46 4.00 -4.74
C GLY A 87 2.91 3.59 -4.61
N LYS A 88 3.78 4.44 -5.17
CA LYS A 88 5.22 4.25 -5.20
C LYS A 88 5.91 5.49 -4.65
N ASN A 89 6.64 5.32 -3.55
CA ASN A 89 7.51 6.37 -3.02
C ASN A 89 8.92 6.22 -3.64
N PRO A 90 9.56 7.31 -4.07
CA PRO A 90 10.94 7.25 -4.56
C PRO A 90 11.94 6.88 -3.47
N LEU A 91 11.61 7.19 -2.20
CA LEU A 91 12.36 6.80 -1.02
C LEU A 91 11.44 6.06 -0.04
N PRO A 92 11.90 4.99 0.63
CA PRO A 92 11.08 4.28 1.60
C PRO A 92 10.69 5.18 2.78
N LYS A 93 9.41 5.11 3.15
CA LYS A 93 8.90 5.74 4.37
C LYS A 93 8.90 4.76 5.52
N THR A 94 9.06 5.28 6.73
CA THR A 94 9.00 4.52 7.97
C THR A 94 7.55 4.36 8.43
N TRP A 95 7.19 3.15 8.85
CA TRP A 95 5.91 2.84 9.47
C TRP A 95 5.70 3.60 10.78
N HIS A 96 4.48 4.09 11.02
CA HIS A 96 4.09 4.69 12.30
C HIS A 96 2.71 4.14 12.74
N PRO A 97 2.53 3.74 14.01
CA PRO A 97 1.31 3.06 14.46
C PRO A 97 0.02 3.89 14.33
N ASP A 98 0.09 5.23 14.40
CA ASP A 98 -1.12 6.07 14.32
C ASP A 98 -1.51 6.50 12.91
N THR A 99 -0.56 6.50 11.98
CA THR A 99 -0.70 7.17 10.68
C THR A 99 -0.26 6.31 9.51
N GLY A 100 0.33 5.15 9.78
CA GLY A 100 1.07 4.38 8.82
C GLY A 100 2.08 5.19 8.01
N LEU A 101 2.16 4.94 6.71
CA LEU A 101 3.11 5.60 5.81
C LEU A 101 2.61 6.99 5.32
N SER A 102 1.49 7.47 5.89
CA SER A 102 0.97 8.80 5.57
C SER A 102 1.65 9.92 6.36
N SER A 103 2.34 9.62 7.47
CA SER A 103 3.07 10.66 8.21
C SER A 103 4.13 11.29 7.31
N SER A 104 4.24 12.62 7.43
CA SER A 104 5.32 13.40 6.85
C SER A 104 6.60 13.32 7.70
N THR A 105 6.71 12.35 8.62
CA THR A 105 7.93 12.11 9.39
C THR A 105 9.02 11.68 8.42
N GLN A 106 9.72 12.67 7.86
CA GLN A 106 11.04 12.47 7.32
C GLN A 106 11.89 11.80 8.41
N PRO A 107 12.89 10.98 8.05
CA PRO A 107 13.72 10.28 9.03
C PRO A 107 14.37 11.15 10.13
N ASN A 108 14.34 12.48 10.05
CA ASN A 108 15.04 13.39 10.97
C ASN A 108 14.22 14.57 11.52
N TYR A 109 13.00 14.36 12.03
CA TYR A 109 12.39 15.34 12.96
C TYR A 109 12.32 14.74 14.37
N GLN A 110 13.49 14.56 15.00
CA GLN A 110 13.56 14.52 16.46
C GLN A 110 13.39 15.96 16.94
N ASN A 111 12.23 16.25 17.53
CA ASN A 111 12.00 17.48 18.26
C ASN A 111 12.91 17.50 19.49
N ASN A 112 13.85 18.43 19.55
CA ASN A 112 14.42 18.86 20.83
C ASN A 112 13.29 19.54 21.61
N SER A 113 12.99 19.02 22.80
CA SER A 113 12.21 19.68 23.86
C SER A 113 12.97 19.54 25.15
#